data_AF-A0A317NQD7-F1
#
_entry.id   AF-A0A317NQD7-F1
#
_cell.length_a   1.000
_cell.length_b   1.000
_cell.length_c   1.000
_cell.angle_alpha   90.00
_cell.angle_beta   90.00
_cell.angle_gamma   90.00
#
_symmetry.space_group_name_H-M   'P 1'
#
loop_
_entity.id
_entity.type
_entity.pdbx_description
1 polymer ?
#
loop_
_entity_poly.entity_id
_entity_poly.type
_entity_poly.pdbx_seq_one_letter_code
_entity_poly.pdbx_strand_id
1 'polypeptide(L)'
;MTKATTQKATEQFEGLFVEPARAYGSLTLEYYEKLMAAQMDAARTYTDLGLAQARAWIGVRDADGLKKVVEGQQKAAQDLGERMKADAEKVNALGQDFLQKSQKLVEESLKSATAAK
;
A
#
# COMPACT_ATOMS: atom_id res chain seq x y z
N MET A 1 24.05 38.18 -23.94
CA MET A 1 23.98 36.70 -23.96
C MET A 1 23.76 36.07 -22.56
N THR A 2 23.31 36.81 -21.55
CA THR A 2 23.31 36.34 -20.16
C THR A 2 21.98 35.70 -19.73
N LYS A 3 20.83 36.30 -20.05
CA LYS A 3 19.52 35.84 -19.54
C LYS A 3 19.04 34.51 -20.13
N ALA A 4 19.13 34.34 -21.44
CA ALA A 4 18.68 33.12 -22.13
C ALA A 4 19.55 31.89 -21.78
N THR A 5 20.85 32.09 -21.60
CA THR A 5 21.79 31.04 -21.17
C THR A 5 21.52 30.60 -19.73
N THR A 6 21.26 31.55 -18.83
CA THR A 6 20.86 31.23 -17.45
C THR A 6 19.52 30.48 -17.41
N GLN A 7 18.53 30.90 -18.19
CA GLN A 7 17.22 30.24 -18.23
C GLN A 7 17.31 28.80 -18.74
N LYS A 8 18.06 28.56 -19.82
CA LYS A 8 18.30 27.22 -20.36
C LYS A 8 19.04 26.31 -19.36
N ALA A 9 19.99 26.86 -18.61
CA ALA A 9 20.68 26.13 -17.55
C ALA A 9 19.74 25.77 -16.38
N THR A 10 18.81 26.66 -16.01
CA THR A 10 17.77 26.37 -15.03
C THR A 10 16.82 25.27 -15.49
N GLU A 11 16.33 25.33 -16.73
CA GLU A 11 15.44 24.31 -17.32
C GLU A 11 16.12 22.92 -17.38
N GLN A 12 17.40 22.87 -17.76
CA GLN A 12 18.18 21.63 -17.74
C GLN A 12 18.38 21.09 -16.31
N PHE A 13 18.62 21.97 -15.34
CA PHE A 13 18.75 21.56 -13.94
C PHE A 13 17.42 21.02 -13.39
N GLU A 14 16.32 21.70 -13.67
CA GLU A 14 14.98 21.26 -13.27
C GLU A 14 14.65 19.88 -13.84
N GLY A 15 14.83 19.68 -15.15
CA GLY A 15 14.53 18.39 -15.79
C GLY A 15 15.46 17.25 -15.39
N LEU A 16 16.76 17.51 -15.18
CA LEU A 16 17.72 16.44 -14.88
C LEU A 16 17.76 16.03 -13.40
N PHE A 17 17.43 16.95 -12.48
CA PHE A 17 17.63 16.71 -11.05
C PHE A 17 16.36 16.91 -10.23
N VAL A 18 15.55 17.93 -10.52
CA VAL A 18 14.38 18.27 -9.69
C VAL A 18 13.19 17.38 -10.03
N GLU A 19 12.88 17.19 -11.31
CA GLU A 19 11.74 16.38 -11.75
C GLU A 19 11.88 14.90 -11.36
N PRO A 20 13.03 14.22 -11.58
CA PRO A 20 13.20 12.84 -11.12
C PRO A 20 13.09 12.70 -9.60
N ALA A 21 13.66 13.63 -8.84
CA ALA A 21 13.55 13.63 -7.38
C ALA A 21 12.09 13.80 -6.92
N ARG A 22 11.34 14.72 -7.54
CA ARG A 22 9.91 14.93 -7.25
C ARG A 22 9.07 13.70 -7.60
N ALA A 23 9.33 13.08 -8.75
CA ALA A 23 8.64 11.89 -9.20
C ALA A 23 8.90 10.71 -8.25
N TYR A 24 10.14 10.49 -7.83
CA TYR A 24 10.50 9.45 -6.87
C TYR A 24 9.87 9.70 -5.49
N GLY A 25 9.91 10.95 -5.02
CA GLY A 25 9.25 11.35 -3.77
C GLY A 25 7.74 11.10 -3.80
N SER A 26 7.09 11.44 -4.92
CA SER A 26 5.65 11.20 -5.12
C SER A 26 5.32 9.71 -5.14
N LEU A 27 6.11 8.90 -5.84
CA LEU A 27 5.95 7.45 -5.89
C LEU A 27 6.09 6.82 -4.50
N THR A 28 7.09 7.27 -3.73
CA THR A 28 7.32 6.79 -2.37
C THR A 28 6.16 7.15 -1.45
N LEU A 29 5.66 8.38 -1.56
CA LEU A 29 4.49 8.83 -0.79
C LEU A 29 3.25 8.00 -1.13
N GLU A 30 2.95 7.79 -2.41
CA GLU A 30 1.82 6.96 -2.87
C GLU A 30 1.92 5.52 -2.32
N TYR A 31 3.12 4.94 -2.32
CA TYR A 31 3.35 3.61 -1.74
C TYR A 31 3.02 3.58 -0.24
N TYR A 32 3.51 4.56 0.54
CA TYR A 32 3.22 4.62 1.98
C TYR A 32 1.74 4.92 2.28
N GLU A 33 1.09 5.79 1.51
CA GLU A 33 -0.34 6.04 1.64
C GLU A 33 -1.15 4.75 1.47
N LYS A 34 -0.87 3.98 0.41
CA LYS A 34 -1.54 2.70 0.16
C LYS A 34 -1.21 1.65 1.22
N LEU A 35 0.03 1.59 1.68
CA LEU A 35 0.45 0.65 2.72
C LEU A 35 -0.25 0.96 4.05
N MET A 36 -0.30 2.24 4.45
CA MET A 36 -1.00 2.68 5.66
C MET A 36 -2.50 2.42 5.57
N ALA A 37 -3.13 2.68 4.41
CA ALA A 37 -4.52 2.33 4.19
C ALA A 37 -4.77 0.82 4.36
N ALA A 38 -3.91 -0.02 3.79
CA ALA A 38 -3.99 -1.47 3.96
C ALA A 38 -3.84 -1.89 5.44
N GLN A 39 -2.93 -1.29 6.19
CA GLN A 39 -2.77 -1.56 7.62
C GLN A 39 -3.99 -1.14 8.45
N MET A 40 -4.59 0.03 8.17
CA MET A 40 -5.80 0.47 8.84
C MET A 40 -7.00 -0.43 8.52
N ASP A 41 -7.16 -0.84 7.26
CA ASP A 41 -8.21 -1.77 6.84
C ASP A 41 -8.10 -3.11 7.57
N ALA A 42 -6.87 -3.63 7.70
CA ALA A 42 -6.59 -4.87 8.42
C ALA A 42 -6.91 -4.71 9.92
N ALA A 43 -6.42 -3.64 10.55
CA ALA A 43 -6.66 -3.36 11.97
C ALA A 43 -8.17 -3.25 12.30
N ARG A 44 -8.93 -2.54 11.45
CA ARG A 44 -10.39 -2.43 11.59
C ARG A 44 -11.04 -3.80 11.49
N THR A 45 -10.67 -4.58 10.48
CA THR A 45 -11.28 -5.90 10.23
C THR A 45 -11.01 -6.87 11.38
N TYR A 46 -9.76 -6.95 11.86
CA TYR A 46 -9.41 -7.83 12.98
C TYR A 46 -10.09 -7.41 14.28
N THR A 47 -10.25 -6.10 14.50
CA THR A 47 -11.02 -5.57 15.63
C THR A 47 -12.49 -5.96 15.54
N ASP A 48 -13.11 -5.80 14.35
CA ASP A 48 -14.51 -6.15 14.11
C ASP A 48 -14.76 -7.66 14.33
N LEU A 49 -13.84 -8.51 13.85
CA LEU A 49 -13.89 -9.96 14.09
C LEU A 49 -13.80 -10.31 15.57
N GLY A 50 -12.85 -9.71 16.30
CA GLY A 50 -12.68 -9.95 17.73
C GLY A 50 -13.90 -9.52 18.54
N LEU A 51 -14.46 -8.34 18.24
CA LEU A 51 -15.70 -7.86 18.87
C LEU A 51 -16.91 -8.75 18.54
N ALA A 52 -17.00 -9.25 17.31
CA ALA A 52 -18.06 -10.18 16.93
C ALA A 52 -17.95 -11.50 17.70
N GLN A 53 -16.75 -12.07 17.83
CA GLN A 53 -16.51 -13.26 18.65
C GLN A 53 -16.84 -13.02 20.13
N ALA A 54 -16.40 -11.89 20.69
CA ALA A 54 -16.71 -11.54 22.08
C ALA A 54 -18.22 -11.45 22.34
N ARG A 55 -18.97 -10.79 21.45
CA ARG A 55 -20.44 -10.73 21.52
C ARG A 55 -21.08 -12.11 21.43
N ALA A 56 -20.58 -12.97 20.55
CA ALA A 56 -21.09 -14.33 20.40
C ALA A 56 -20.91 -15.13 21.71
N TRP A 57 -19.74 -15.04 22.34
CA TRP A 57 -19.45 -15.71 23.61
C TRP A 57 -20.29 -15.17 24.78
N ILE A 58 -20.43 -13.85 24.92
CA ILE A 58 -21.27 -13.24 25.97
C ILE A 58 -22.75 -13.60 25.79
N GLY A 59 -23.19 -13.88 24.56
CA GLY A 59 -24.55 -14.29 24.25
C GLY A 59 -24.91 -15.74 24.62
N VAL A 60 -23.94 -16.57 25.04
CA VAL A 60 -24.18 -17.97 25.39
C VAL A 60 -24.96 -18.07 26.71
N ARG A 61 -26.12 -18.73 26.67
CA ARG A 61 -27.00 -18.93 27.84
C ARG A 61 -27.25 -20.40 28.19
N ASP A 62 -26.98 -21.29 27.25
CA ASP A 62 -27.28 -22.71 27.33
C ASP A 62 -26.36 -23.52 26.38
N ALA A 63 -26.53 -24.84 26.39
CA ALA A 63 -25.77 -25.77 25.56
C ALA A 63 -25.96 -25.53 24.06
N ASP A 64 -27.13 -25.08 23.62
CA ASP A 64 -27.41 -24.77 22.21
C ASP A 64 -26.66 -23.50 21.77
N GLY A 65 -26.59 -22.48 22.63
CA GLY A 65 -25.76 -21.29 22.43
C GLY A 65 -24.28 -21.63 22.34
N LEU A 66 -23.79 -22.52 23.21
CA LEU A 66 -22.41 -23.00 23.17
C LEU A 66 -22.11 -23.71 21.85
N LYS A 67 -23.00 -24.62 21.43
CA LYS A 67 -22.86 -25.35 20.16
C LYS A 67 -22.79 -24.39 18.98
N LYS A 68 -23.68 -23.39 18.91
CA LYS A 68 -23.68 -22.37 17.85
C LYS A 68 -22.38 -21.56 17.79
N VAL A 69 -21.83 -21.17 18.94
CA VAL A 69 -20.55 -20.44 18.99
C VAL A 69 -19.40 -21.30 18.48
N VAL A 70 -19.34 -22.56 18.89
CA VAL A 70 -18.32 -23.52 18.43
C VAL A 70 -18.42 -23.77 16.93
N GLU A 71 -19.62 -23.99 16.40
CA GLU A 71 -19.84 -24.13 14.95
C GLU A 71 -19.44 -22.85 14.19
N GLY A 72 -19.73 -21.68 14.76
CA GLY A 72 -19.34 -20.39 14.21
C GLY A 72 -17.83 -20.12 14.22
N GLN A 73 -17.07 -20.73 15.13
CA GLN A 73 -15.61 -20.54 15.20
C GLN A 73 -14.89 -21.09 13.97
N GLN A 74 -15.36 -22.20 13.39
CA GLN A 74 -14.75 -22.75 12.18
C GLN A 74 -14.84 -21.78 11.01
N LYS A 75 -16.01 -21.14 10.85
CA LYS A 75 -16.21 -20.09 9.85
C LYS A 75 -15.35 -18.86 10.13
N ALA A 76 -15.32 -18.39 11.38
CA ALA A 76 -14.47 -17.26 11.76
C ALA A 76 -12.97 -17.52 11.47
N ALA A 77 -12.50 -18.75 11.67
CA ALA A 77 -11.13 -19.15 11.34
C ALA A 77 -10.87 -19.18 9.82
N GLN A 78 -11.84 -19.64 9.02
CA GLN A 78 -11.77 -19.59 7.56
C GLN A 78 -11.72 -18.13 7.06
N ASP A 79 -12.66 -17.30 7.51
CA ASP A 79 -12.73 -15.89 7.14
C ASP A 79 -11.43 -15.15 7.50
N LEU A 80 -10.85 -15.45 8.67
CA LEU A 80 -9.56 -14.91 9.09
C LEU A 80 -8.41 -15.36 8.17
N GLY A 81 -8.36 -16.64 7.81
CA GLY A 81 -7.33 -17.19 6.92
C GLY A 81 -7.39 -16.62 5.52
N GLU A 82 -8.59 -16.52 4.94
CA GLU A 82 -8.81 -15.88 3.64
C GLU A 82 -8.40 -14.41 3.67
N ARG A 83 -8.76 -13.70 4.75
CA ARG A 83 -8.38 -12.30 4.90
C ARG A 83 -6.87 -12.10 5.04
N MET A 84 -6.21 -12.91 5.86
CA MET A 84 -4.76 -12.84 6.03
C MET A 84 -4.03 -13.06 4.70
N LYS A 85 -4.51 -14.02 3.89
CA LYS A 85 -3.99 -14.25 2.55
C LYS A 85 -4.20 -13.03 1.64
N ALA A 86 -5.40 -12.47 1.63
CA ALA A 86 -5.70 -11.28 0.82
C ALA A 86 -4.86 -10.06 1.23
N ASP A 87 -4.64 -9.85 2.53
CA ASP A 87 -3.78 -8.77 3.03
C ASP A 87 -2.32 -8.97 2.58
N ALA A 88 -1.82 -10.21 2.62
CA ALA A 88 -0.47 -10.53 2.14
C ALA A 88 -0.33 -10.30 0.63
N GLU A 89 -1.32 -10.72 -0.17
CA GLU A 89 -1.37 -10.46 -1.61
C GLU A 89 -1.40 -8.96 -1.90
N LYS A 90 -2.17 -8.17 -1.14
CA LYS A 90 -2.24 -6.70 -1.27
C LYS A 90 -0.88 -6.05 -1.01
N VAL A 91 -0.20 -6.40 0.08
CA VAL A 91 1.14 -5.86 0.39
C VAL A 91 2.17 -6.25 -0.67
N ASN A 92 2.16 -7.50 -1.13
CA ASN A 92 3.06 -7.95 -2.18
C ASN A 92 2.82 -7.20 -3.50
N ALA A 93 1.55 -6.98 -3.88
CA ALA A 93 1.21 -6.21 -5.08
C ALA A 93 1.68 -4.75 -4.97
N LEU A 94 1.56 -4.12 -3.80
CA LEU A 94 2.07 -2.76 -3.58
C LEU A 94 3.60 -2.70 -3.75
N GLY A 95 4.33 -3.68 -3.22
CA GLY A 95 5.78 -3.76 -3.39
C GLY A 95 6.19 -3.94 -4.85
N GLN A 96 5.49 -4.80 -5.59
CA GLN A 96 5.72 -5.00 -7.02
C GLN A 96 5.44 -3.73 -7.84
N ASP A 97 4.33 -3.03 -7.57
CA ASP A 97 3.98 -1.76 -8.23
C ASP A 97 5.06 -0.69 -7.98
N PHE A 98 5.51 -0.55 -6.74
CA PHE A 98 6.59 0.39 -6.38
C PHE A 98 7.90 0.07 -7.11
N LEU A 99 8.29 -1.21 -7.16
CA LEU A 99 9.51 -1.64 -7.86
C LEU A 99 9.42 -1.37 -9.37
N GLN A 100 8.31 -1.73 -10.01
CA GLN A 100 8.10 -1.51 -11.44
C GLN A 100 8.12 -0.03 -11.80
N LYS A 101 7.40 0.81 -11.04
CA LYS A 101 7.38 2.26 -11.26
C LYS A 101 8.74 2.91 -11.00
N SER A 102 9.49 2.42 -10.00
CA SER A 102 10.85 2.90 -9.72
C SER A 102 11.81 2.59 -10.87
N GLN A 103 11.76 1.37 -11.42
CA GLN A 103 12.56 0.99 -12.59
C GLN A 103 12.24 1.87 -13.80
N LYS A 104 10.96 2.08 -14.08
CA LYS A 104 10.51 2.96 -15.17
C LYS A 104 11.01 4.40 -14.99
N LEU A 105 10.98 4.93 -13.77
CA LEU A 105 11.46 6.28 -13.50
C LEU A 105 12.98 6.41 -13.75
N VAL A 106 13.76 5.39 -13.39
CA VAL A 106 15.20 5.34 -13.69
C VAL A 106 15.44 5.31 -15.19
N GLU A 107 14.70 4.48 -15.94
CA GLU A 107 14.80 4.42 -17.40
C GLU A 107 14.46 5.77 -18.07
N GLU A 108 13.41 6.46 -17.60
CA GLU A 108 13.01 7.78 -18.10
C GLU A 108 14.05 8.86 -17.77
N SER A 109 14.64 8.80 -16.57
CA SER A 109 15.71 9.71 -16.16
C SER A 109 16.97 9.54 -17.02
N LEU A 110 17.35 8.29 -17.32
CA LEU A 110 18.49 7.97 -18.20
C LEU A 110 18.25 8.44 -19.65
N LYS A 111 17.02 8.25 -20.17
CA LYS A 111 16.64 8.76 -21.50
C LYS A 111 16.70 10.29 -21.55
N SER A 112 16.20 10.96 -20.52
CA SER A 112 16.23 12.43 -20.44
C SER A 112 17.66 12.98 -20.37
N ALA A 113 18.52 12.32 -19.58
CA ALA A 113 19.94 12.68 -19.47
C ALA A 113 20.74 12.47 -20.77
N THR A 114 20.41 11.44 -21.54
CA THR A 114 21.06 11.17 -22.84
C THR A 114 20.52 12.06 -23.96
N ALA A 115 19.25 12.46 -23.92
CA ALA A 115 18.64 13.39 -24.89
C ALA A 115 19.03 14.86 -24.65
N ALA A 116 19.44 15.22 -23.43
CA ALA A 116 19.92 16.56 -23.07
C ALA A 116 21.41 16.82 -23.44
N LYS A 117 22.11 15.80 -23.97
CA LYS A 117 23.53 15.81 -24.33
C LYS A 117 23.71 16.13 -25.83
#